data_AF-A0A356RB12-F1
#
_entry.id   AF-A0A356RB12-F1
#
_cell.length_a   1.000
_cell.length_b   1.000
_cell.length_c   1.000
_cell.angle_alpha   90.00
_cell.angle_beta   90.00
_cell.angle_gamma   90.00
#
_symmetry.space_group_name_H-M   'P 1'
#
loop_
_entity.id
_entity.type
_entity.pdbx_description
1 polymer ?
#
loop_
_entity_poly.entity_id
_entity_poly.type
_entity_poly.pdbx_seq_one_letter_code
_entity_poly.pdbx_strand_id
1 'polypeptide(L)'
;SAIMGDLQKAGTISQAPFDEKIEWIWWEIWHHEGRRARHGASMSGPDYTWWHGMYEVAKHTYFEFIPELKKVAGEKEAQALLEKHFKPIPGHAWYFEGMNPDQLDAVRKGFESRYGKGSLK
;
A
#
# COMPACT_ATOMS: atom_id res chain seq x y z
N SER A 1 11.60 7.74 -3.55
CA SER A 1 11.33 6.29 -3.59
C SER A 1 11.57 5.76 -4.98
N ALA A 2 11.48 4.45 -5.20
CA ALA A 2 11.74 3.87 -6.52
C ALA A 2 10.71 4.34 -7.58
N ILE A 3 9.42 4.45 -7.23
CA ILE A 3 8.39 5.01 -8.14
C ILE A 3 8.60 6.51 -8.35
N MET A 4 8.78 7.33 -7.30
CA MET A 4 8.98 8.78 -7.48
C MET A 4 10.22 9.08 -8.34
N GLY A 5 11.31 8.33 -8.13
CA GLY A 5 12.51 8.46 -8.95
C GLY A 5 12.30 8.04 -10.40
N ASP A 6 11.47 7.04 -10.68
CA ASP A 6 11.12 6.66 -12.04
C ASP A 6 10.25 7.72 -12.72
N LEU A 7 9.27 8.31 -12.02
CA LEU A 7 8.45 9.41 -12.54
C LEU A 7 9.27 10.66 -12.87
N GLN A 8 10.21 11.03 -11.99
CA GLN A 8 11.13 12.14 -12.22
C GLN A 8 12.02 11.90 -13.45
N LYS A 9 12.58 10.69 -13.59
CA LYS A 9 13.41 10.33 -14.75
C LYS A 9 12.64 10.32 -16.07
N ALA A 10 11.37 9.91 -16.02
CA ALA A 10 10.47 9.93 -17.17
C ALA A 10 9.96 11.34 -17.52
N GLY A 11 10.24 12.35 -16.68
CA GLY A 11 9.72 13.71 -16.84
C GLY A 11 8.21 13.80 -16.62
N THR A 12 7.61 12.81 -15.97
CA THR A 12 6.17 12.79 -15.64
C THR A 12 5.85 13.75 -14.50
N ILE A 13 6.80 13.91 -13.58
CA ILE A 13 6.80 14.93 -12.54
C ILE A 13 8.08 15.76 -12.63
N SER A 14 8.05 16.95 -12.05
CA SER A 14 9.15 17.89 -12.06
C SER A 14 10.34 17.39 -11.24
N GLN A 15 11.48 18.09 -11.36
CA GLN A 15 12.64 17.87 -10.49
C GLN A 15 12.56 18.71 -9.22
N ALA A 16 11.65 19.68 -9.16
CA ALA A 16 11.42 20.46 -7.95
C ALA A 16 10.76 19.53 -6.92
N PRO A 17 11.15 19.60 -5.64
CA PRO A 17 10.52 18.79 -4.62
C PRO A 17 9.24 19.46 -4.12
N PHE A 18 8.22 18.64 -3.85
CA PHE A 18 6.94 19.01 -3.22
C PHE A 18 6.07 19.97 -4.03
N ASP A 19 6.20 19.98 -5.36
CA ASP A 19 5.33 20.78 -6.23
C ASP A 19 4.16 19.98 -6.80
N GLU A 20 4.19 18.63 -6.76
CA GLU A 20 3.04 17.80 -7.11
C GLU A 20 2.39 17.08 -5.92
N LYS A 21 1.06 16.90 -6.03
CA LYS A 21 0.24 16.22 -5.02
C LYS A 21 0.72 14.81 -4.70
N ILE A 22 1.20 14.06 -5.69
CA ILE A 22 1.67 12.68 -5.48
C ILE A 22 2.88 12.61 -4.54
N GLU A 23 3.73 13.63 -4.55
CA GLU A 23 4.90 13.72 -3.69
C GLU A 23 4.50 13.95 -2.23
N TRP A 24 3.47 14.77 -1.99
CA TRP A 24 2.88 14.98 -0.67
C TRP A 24 2.24 13.71 -0.12
N ILE A 25 1.45 13.00 -0.93
CA ILE A 25 0.87 11.71 -0.53
C ILE A 25 1.98 10.71 -0.18
N TRP A 26 3.00 10.61 -1.04
CA TRP A 26 4.14 9.76 -0.77
C TRP A 26 4.84 10.14 0.54
N TRP A 27 5.04 11.43 0.79
CA TRP A 27 5.65 11.96 2.01
C TRP A 27 4.88 11.58 3.27
N GLU A 28 3.56 11.77 3.31
CA GLU A 28 2.71 11.40 4.45
C GLU A 28 2.84 9.90 4.78
N ILE A 29 2.81 9.03 3.76
CA ILE A 29 2.92 7.58 3.92
C ILE A 29 4.22 7.17 4.63
N TRP A 30 5.39 7.62 4.18
CA TRP A 30 6.66 7.17 4.78
C TRP A 30 7.10 7.99 5.99
N HIS A 31 6.81 9.30 5.98
CA HIS A 31 7.29 10.26 6.98
C HIS A 31 6.33 10.37 8.16
N HIS A 32 5.05 10.55 7.93
CA HIS A 32 4.12 10.81 9.02
C HIS A 32 3.58 9.50 9.60
N GLU A 33 2.95 8.68 8.76
CA GLU A 33 2.29 7.43 9.16
C GLU A 33 3.33 6.33 9.40
N GLY A 34 4.25 6.14 8.47
CA GLY A 34 5.33 5.17 8.60
C GLY A 34 6.21 5.42 9.82
N ARG A 35 6.49 6.69 10.15
CA ARG A 35 7.25 7.04 11.36
C ARG A 35 6.44 6.74 12.62
N ARG A 36 5.14 7.06 12.64
CA ARG A 36 4.25 6.73 13.76
C ARG A 36 4.19 5.23 13.99
N ALA A 37 4.07 4.44 12.93
CA ALA A 37 4.10 2.98 13.00
C ALA A 37 5.40 2.46 13.64
N ARG A 38 6.56 2.90 13.14
CA ARG A 38 7.87 2.45 13.65
C ARG A 38 8.14 2.89 15.08
N HIS A 39 7.85 4.15 15.42
CA HIS A 39 8.06 4.65 16.78
C HIS A 39 7.05 4.04 17.76
N GLY A 40 5.79 3.86 17.35
CA GLY A 40 4.79 3.14 18.11
C GLY A 40 5.28 1.74 18.47
N ALA A 41 5.84 1.02 17.50
CA ALA A 41 6.38 -0.32 17.75
C ALA A 41 7.54 -0.28 18.76
N SER A 42 8.50 0.64 18.57
CA SER A 42 9.65 0.78 19.47
C SER A 42 9.28 1.18 20.91
N MET A 43 8.18 1.91 21.08
CA MET A 43 7.70 2.40 22.37
C MET A 43 6.60 1.52 22.98
N SER A 44 6.34 0.34 22.41
CA SER A 44 5.25 -0.55 22.85
C SER A 44 3.87 0.13 22.86
N GLY A 45 3.64 1.04 21.90
CA GLY A 45 2.37 1.72 21.66
C GLY A 45 1.58 1.00 20.56
N PRO A 46 0.69 0.03 20.89
CA PRO A 46 0.01 -0.78 19.89
C PRO A 46 -0.91 0.04 18.98
N ASP A 47 -1.55 1.08 19.51
CA ASP A 47 -2.47 1.94 18.77
C ASP A 47 -1.76 2.79 17.70
N TYR A 48 -0.60 3.37 18.06
CA TYR A 48 0.26 4.09 17.13
C TYR A 48 0.98 3.18 16.13
N THR A 49 1.22 1.92 16.51
CA THR A 49 1.75 0.91 15.60
C THR A 49 0.72 0.56 14.54
N TRP A 50 -0.53 0.33 14.95
CA TRP A 50 -1.61 -0.16 14.11
C TRP A 50 -2.49 0.96 13.56
N TRP A 51 -3.46 1.46 14.33
CA TRP A 51 -4.51 2.36 13.84
C TRP A 51 -3.98 3.69 13.34
N HIS A 52 -3.04 4.31 14.06
CA HIS A 52 -2.43 5.58 13.68
C HIS A 52 -1.09 5.41 12.94
N GLY A 53 -0.79 4.19 12.50
CA GLY A 53 0.45 3.83 11.82
C GLY A 53 0.14 2.99 10.58
N MET A 54 0.29 1.67 10.69
CA MET A 54 0.18 0.75 9.56
C MET A 54 -1.18 0.81 8.84
N TYR A 55 -2.28 1.08 9.56
CA TYR A 55 -3.60 1.24 8.95
C TYR A 55 -3.63 2.43 7.99
N GLU A 56 -3.11 3.59 8.40
CA GLU A 56 -3.07 4.79 7.56
C GLU A 56 -2.09 4.59 6.39
N VAL A 57 -0.92 3.98 6.63
CA VAL A 57 0.04 3.61 5.56
C VAL A 57 -0.66 2.81 4.47
N ALA A 58 -1.40 1.75 4.85
CA ALA A 58 -2.11 0.93 3.89
C ALA A 58 -3.22 1.75 3.20
N LYS A 59 -4.04 2.45 3.97
CA LYS A 59 -5.15 3.26 3.45
C LYS A 59 -4.66 4.26 2.39
N HIS A 60 -3.66 5.08 2.70
CA HIS A 60 -3.19 6.10 1.77
C HIS A 60 -2.39 5.50 0.62
N THR A 61 -1.71 4.36 0.81
CA THR A 61 -1.09 3.64 -0.30
C THR A 61 -2.12 3.20 -1.34
N TYR A 62 -3.18 2.49 -0.93
CA TYR A 62 -4.13 1.90 -1.89
C TYR A 62 -5.21 2.87 -2.36
N PHE A 63 -5.66 3.79 -1.50
CA PHE A 63 -6.79 4.68 -1.82
C PHE A 63 -6.39 6.09 -2.24
N GLU A 64 -5.13 6.49 -2.06
CA GLU A 64 -4.68 7.84 -2.46
C GLU A 64 -3.51 7.78 -3.44
N PHE A 65 -2.43 7.09 -3.08
CA PHE A 65 -1.21 7.05 -3.89
C PHE A 65 -1.41 6.33 -5.22
N ILE A 66 -2.01 5.14 -5.22
CA ILE A 66 -2.26 4.39 -6.46
C ILE A 66 -3.19 5.16 -7.42
N PRO A 67 -4.34 5.70 -6.98
CA PRO A 67 -5.17 6.52 -7.85
C PRO A 67 -4.47 7.78 -8.38
N GLU A 68 -3.70 8.49 -7.55
CA GLU A 68 -2.96 9.67 -8.00
C GLU A 68 -1.85 9.28 -8.99
N LEU A 69 -1.16 8.16 -8.77
CA LEU A 69 -0.18 7.62 -9.71
C LEU A 69 -0.80 7.36 -11.09
N LYS A 70 -1.99 6.74 -11.12
CA LYS A 70 -2.73 6.51 -12.38
C LYS A 70 -3.13 7.81 -13.06
N LYS A 71 -3.48 8.84 -12.29
CA LYS A 71 -3.82 10.16 -12.83
C LYS A 71 -2.60 10.88 -13.42
N VAL A 72 -1.45 10.80 -12.74
CA VAL A 72 -0.22 11.51 -13.12
C VAL A 72 0.50 10.81 -14.28
N ALA A 73 0.65 9.49 -14.22
CA ALA A 73 1.39 8.71 -15.21
C ALA A 73 0.52 8.11 -16.33
N GLY A 74 -0.80 8.10 -16.14
CA GLY A 74 -1.72 7.33 -16.98
C GLY A 74 -1.76 5.85 -16.60
N GLU A 75 -2.86 5.18 -16.93
CA GLU A 75 -3.14 3.80 -16.52
C GLU A 75 -2.03 2.80 -16.91
N LYS A 76 -1.53 2.89 -18.14
CA LYS A 76 -0.54 1.94 -18.67
C LYS A 76 0.80 2.05 -17.92
N GLU A 77 1.30 3.27 -17.73
CA GLU A 77 2.58 3.50 -17.07
C GLU A 77 2.48 3.25 -15.57
N ALA A 78 1.39 3.70 -14.94
CA ALA A 78 1.11 3.40 -13.54
C ALA A 78 1.08 1.88 -13.29
N GLN A 79 0.42 1.11 -14.16
CA GLN A 79 0.39 -0.34 -14.04
C GLN A 79 1.79 -0.96 -14.17
N ALA A 80 2.62 -0.50 -15.12
CA ALA A 80 3.99 -0.98 -15.27
C ALA A 80 4.84 -0.68 -14.03
N LEU A 81 4.69 0.51 -13.44
CA LEU A 81 5.37 0.89 -12.20
C LEU A 81 4.91 0.05 -11.01
N LEU A 82 3.61 -0.23 -10.88
CA LEU A 82 3.08 -1.11 -9.83
C LEU A 82 3.56 -2.55 -10.01
N GLU A 83 3.59 -3.08 -11.22
CA GLU A 83 4.13 -4.41 -11.48
C GLU A 83 5.63 -4.51 -11.20
N LYS A 84 6.38 -3.44 -11.45
CA LYS A 84 7.81 -3.37 -11.16
C LYS A 84 8.10 -3.29 -9.67
N HIS A 85 7.36 -2.47 -8.91
CA HIS A 85 7.72 -2.11 -7.54
C HIS A 85 6.85 -2.75 -6.46
N PHE A 86 5.56 -3.00 -6.74
CA PHE A 86 4.61 -3.56 -5.77
C PHE A 86 4.48 -5.08 -5.92
N LYS A 87 4.34 -5.59 -7.14
CA LYS A 87 4.12 -7.04 -7.38
C LYS A 87 5.21 -7.96 -6.79
N PRO A 88 6.50 -7.58 -6.74
CA PRO A 88 7.52 -8.41 -6.11
C PRO A 88 7.41 -8.52 -4.58
N ILE A 89 6.60 -7.68 -3.94
CA ILE A 89 6.40 -7.67 -2.49
C ILE A 89 5.22 -8.59 -2.16
N PRO A 90 5.42 -9.71 -1.44
CA PRO A 90 4.35 -10.67 -1.16
C PRO A 90 3.10 -10.06 -0.50
N GLY A 91 3.28 -9.01 0.30
CA GLY A 91 2.18 -8.29 0.96
C GLY A 91 1.22 -7.54 0.01
N HIS A 92 1.60 -7.35 -1.26
CA HIS A 92 0.76 -6.72 -2.28
C HIS A 92 0.08 -7.74 -3.22
N ALA A 93 0.31 -9.05 -3.06
CA ALA A 93 -0.23 -10.07 -3.97
C ALA A 93 -1.76 -9.95 -4.14
N TRP A 94 -2.49 -9.70 -3.06
CA TRP A 94 -3.94 -9.52 -3.07
C TRP A 94 -4.42 -8.43 -4.03
N TYR A 95 -3.62 -7.38 -4.24
CA TYR A 95 -3.97 -6.25 -5.11
C TYR A 95 -3.91 -6.64 -6.60
N PHE A 96 -3.00 -7.55 -6.97
CA PHE A 96 -2.82 -7.99 -8.36
C PHE A 96 -3.60 -9.25 -8.71
N GLU A 97 -3.68 -10.19 -7.78
CA GLU A 97 -4.17 -11.55 -8.03
C GLU A 97 -5.55 -11.79 -7.38
N GLY A 98 -6.01 -10.87 -6.53
CA GLY A 98 -7.13 -11.13 -5.64
C GLY A 98 -6.81 -12.27 -4.67
N MET A 99 -7.83 -12.98 -4.20
CA MET A 99 -7.64 -14.30 -3.60
C MET A 99 -8.03 -15.36 -4.63
N ASN A 100 -7.10 -16.26 -4.96
CA ASN A 100 -7.44 -17.43 -5.77
C ASN A 100 -8.36 -18.39 -4.98
N PRO A 101 -9.06 -19.33 -5.64
CA PRO A 101 -9.98 -20.25 -4.96
C PRO A 101 -9.35 -21.04 -3.80
N ASP A 102 -8.08 -21.42 -3.92
CA ASP A 102 -7.37 -22.18 -2.89
C ASP A 102 -7.08 -21.32 -1.65
N GLN A 103 -6.72 -20.05 -1.85
CA GLN A 103 -6.54 -19.07 -0.78
C GLN A 103 -7.87 -18.78 -0.08
N LEU A 104 -8.97 -18.62 -0.83
CA LEU A 104 -10.30 -18.46 -0.26
C LEU A 104 -10.71 -19.68 0.59
N ASP A 105 -10.42 -20.88 0.12
CA ASP A 105 -10.72 -22.10 0.85
C ASP A 105 -9.86 -22.25 2.12
N ALA A 106 -8.57 -21.86 2.05
CA ALA A 106 -7.69 -21.82 3.22
C ALA A 106 -8.19 -20.81 4.28
N VAL A 107 -8.61 -19.62 3.85
CA VAL A 107 -9.22 -18.62 4.73
C VAL A 107 -10.52 -19.16 5.33
N ARG A 108 -11.41 -19.75 4.53
CA ARG A 108 -12.66 -20.37 5.00
C ARG A 108 -12.39 -21.43 6.07
N LYS A 109 -11.51 -22.40 5.79
CA LYS A 109 -11.14 -23.46 6.76
C LYS A 109 -10.55 -22.88 8.05
N GLY A 110 -9.70 -21.85 7.94
CA GLY A 110 -9.14 -21.16 9.10
C GLY A 110 -10.20 -20.48 9.96
N PHE A 111 -11.17 -19.81 9.33
CA PHE A 111 -12.32 -19.20 10.01
C PHE A 111 -13.23 -20.24 10.65
N GLU A 112 -13.55 -21.32 9.94
CA GLU A 112 -14.42 -22.38 10.45
C GLU A 112 -13.79 -23.14 11.64
N SER A 113 -12.48 -23.35 11.61
CA SER A 113 -11.73 -23.93 12.72
C SER A 113 -11.76 -23.06 13.98
N ARG A 114 -11.63 -21.73 13.83
CA ARG A 114 -11.60 -20.79 14.97
C ARG A 114 -12.97 -20.43 15.51
N TYR A 115 -13.96 -20.29 14.64
CA TYR A 115 -15.25 -19.66 14.97
C TYR A 115 -16.46 -20.57 14.69
N GLY A 116 -16.24 -21.81 14.26
CA GLY A 116 -17.29 -22.79 13.95
C GLY A 116 -17.72 -22.78 12.48
N LYS A 117 -18.39 -23.85 12.06
CA LYS A 117 -18.83 -24.07 10.68
C LYS A 117 -19.77 -22.95 10.20
N GLY A 118 -19.54 -22.42 9.00
CA GLY A 118 -20.34 -21.31 8.44
C GLY A 118 -20.01 -19.93 9.00
N SER A 119 -18.89 -19.76 9.70
CA SER A 119 -18.45 -18.48 10.25
C SER A 119 -17.97 -17.48 9.19
N LEU A 120 -17.53 -17.96 8.02
CA LEU A 120 -17.25 -17.14 6.85
C LEU A 120 -18.43 -17.25 5.88
N LYS A 121 -19.29 -16.21 5.85
CA LYS A 121 -20.46 -16.12 4.96
C LYS A 121 -20.09 -15.60 3.58
#